data_AF-A0A353RGY3-F1
#
_entry.id   AF-A0A353RGY3-F1
#
_cell.length_a   1.000
_cell.length_b   1.000
_cell.length_c   1.000
_cell.angle_alpha   90.00
_cell.angle_beta   90.00
_cell.angle_gamma   90.00
#
_symmetry.space_group_name_H-M   'P 1'
#
loop_
_entity.id
_entity.type
_entity.pdbx_description
1 polymer ?
#
loop_
_entity_poly.entity_id
_entity_poly.type
_entity_poly.pdbx_seq_one_letter_code
_entity_poly.pdbx_strand_id
1 'polypeptide(L)'
;MGHSFGTMVALEYYAAFPDHVASLIFAGPCFDVPAYEENCRLLLKTLPDSLQKAVAEADSSSDYINLRYQDALTMFNDLYGSRKPDRVETDSIMATFNVVLNYYMLGPSDISIIGTLKDYNSTPYLSKIRVPTLFTVGEFDTSGPQLVKSFSEQVAGSEYYVFPNSAHITMWDAEEENVRVVRNFLLSADACIQSVSGSNQNR
;
A
#
# COMPACT_ATOMS: atom_id res chain seq x y z
N MET A 1 7.07 0.83 10.20
CA MET A 1 6.70 0.26 8.89
C MET A 1 5.19 0.23 8.79
N GLY A 2 4.64 0.63 7.65
CA GLY A 2 3.23 0.45 7.30
C GLY A 2 3.10 -0.30 5.97
N HIS A 3 2.06 -1.11 5.83
CA HIS A 3 1.67 -1.78 4.58
C HIS A 3 0.23 -1.41 4.24
N SER A 4 -0.07 -1.10 2.98
CA SER A 4 -1.42 -0.74 2.52
C SER A 4 -2.01 0.41 3.34
N PHE A 5 -3.23 0.30 3.86
CA PHE A 5 -3.83 1.23 4.83
C PHE A 5 -2.91 1.58 6.02
N GLY A 6 -2.09 0.64 6.48
CA GLY A 6 -1.10 0.89 7.54
C GLY A 6 -0.06 1.95 7.17
N THR A 7 0.14 2.26 5.89
CA THR A 7 0.96 3.41 5.46
C THR A 7 0.32 4.74 5.80
N MET A 8 -1.01 4.88 5.66
CA MET A 8 -1.75 6.06 6.11
C MET A 8 -1.55 6.25 7.61
N VAL A 9 -1.75 5.18 8.39
CA VAL A 9 -1.57 5.20 9.85
C VAL A 9 -0.15 5.58 10.24
N ALA A 10 0.86 5.01 9.56
CA ALA A 10 2.26 5.32 9.83
C ALA A 10 2.61 6.79 9.51
N LEU A 11 2.05 7.35 8.43
CA LEU A 11 2.25 8.75 8.06
C LEU A 11 1.57 9.71 9.05
N GLU A 12 0.32 9.42 9.43
CA GLU A 12 -0.40 10.21 10.45
C GLU A 12 0.30 10.16 11.82
N TYR A 13 0.79 8.98 12.21
CA TYR A 13 1.58 8.83 13.44
C TYR A 13 2.86 9.67 13.40
N TYR A 14 3.62 9.58 12.31
CA TYR A 14 4.80 10.41 12.11
C TYR A 14 4.45 11.90 12.11
N ALA A 15 3.30 12.27 11.54
CA ALA A 15 2.86 13.65 11.50
C ALA A 15 2.58 14.24 12.89
N ALA A 16 2.02 13.43 13.79
CA ALA A 16 1.74 13.80 15.16
C ALA A 16 2.98 13.72 16.08
N PHE A 17 3.89 12.78 15.81
CA PHE A 17 5.02 12.45 16.68
C PHE A 17 6.34 12.29 15.92
N PRO A 18 6.80 13.33 15.19
CA PRO A 18 7.95 13.21 14.28
C PRO A 18 9.25 12.85 15.01
N ASP A 19 9.41 13.30 16.26
CA ASP A 19 10.60 13.04 17.08
C ASP A 19 10.63 11.62 17.68
N HIS A 20 9.54 10.84 17.55
CA HIS A 20 9.43 9.47 18.08
C HIS A 20 9.72 8.40 17.03
N VAL A 21 10.09 8.80 15.81
CA VAL A 21 10.28 7.89 14.68
C VAL A 21 11.71 8.01 14.18
N ALA A 22 12.42 6.89 14.14
CA ALA A 22 13.79 6.81 13.65
C ALA A 22 13.87 6.70 12.11
N SER A 23 12.93 5.96 11.51
CA SER A 23 12.83 5.73 10.07
C SER A 23 11.43 5.27 9.68
N LEU A 24 11.09 5.38 8.40
CA LEU A 24 9.81 4.98 7.84
C LEU A 24 9.99 3.95 6.72
N ILE A 25 9.06 3.00 6.64
CA ILE A 25 8.95 2.05 5.53
C ILE A 25 7.48 2.05 5.13
N PHE A 26 7.22 2.34 3.86
CA PHE A 26 5.89 2.37 3.26
C PHE A 26 5.82 1.31 2.15
N ALA A 27 5.11 0.21 2.40
CA ALA A 27 4.93 -0.88 1.46
C ALA A 27 3.53 -0.81 0.83
N GLY A 28 3.45 -0.67 -0.50
CA GLY A 28 2.19 -0.48 -1.23
C GLY A 28 1.35 0.68 -0.66
N PRO A 29 1.90 1.92 -0.61
CA PRO A 29 1.21 3.02 0.04
C PRO A 29 0.01 3.55 -0.74
N CYS A 30 -0.99 3.99 0.02
CA CYS A 30 -2.16 4.70 -0.48
C CYS A 30 -2.29 6.02 0.31
N PHE A 31 -1.58 7.07 -0.10
CA PHE A 31 -1.68 8.40 0.53
C PHE A 31 -2.69 9.32 -0.16
N ASP A 32 -3.12 8.95 -1.36
CA ASP A 32 -4.11 9.67 -2.16
C ASP A 32 -5.12 8.62 -2.63
N VAL A 33 -6.23 8.52 -1.90
CA VAL A 33 -7.26 7.50 -2.18
C VAL A 33 -7.91 7.70 -3.54
N PRO A 34 -8.25 8.93 -3.98
CA PRO A 34 -8.71 9.16 -5.35
C PRO A 34 -7.72 8.65 -6.42
N ALA A 35 -6.42 8.97 -6.30
CA ALA A 35 -5.42 8.50 -7.27
C ALA A 35 -5.22 6.97 -7.21
N TYR A 36 -5.32 6.38 -6.02
CA TYR A 36 -5.29 4.94 -5.81
C TYR A 36 -6.49 4.24 -6.47
N GLU A 37 -7.70 4.76 -6.27
CA GLU A 37 -8.91 4.22 -6.92
C GLU A 37 -8.77 4.33 -8.44
N GLU A 38 -8.30 5.46 -8.97
CA GLU A 38 -8.06 5.63 -10.39
C GLU A 38 -7.10 4.55 -10.94
N ASN A 39 -6.01 4.26 -10.23
CA ASN A 39 -5.10 3.19 -10.62
C ASN A 39 -5.78 1.82 -10.60
N CYS A 40 -6.57 1.52 -9.55
CA CYS A 40 -7.35 0.28 -9.47
C CYS A 40 -8.36 0.16 -10.63
N ARG A 41 -9.01 1.26 -11.01
CA ARG A 41 -9.93 1.31 -12.18
C ARG A 41 -9.19 1.15 -13.51
N LEU A 42 -7.93 1.56 -13.62
CA LEU A 42 -7.10 1.28 -14.79
C LEU A 42 -6.73 -0.21 -14.86
N LEU A 43 -6.35 -0.82 -13.74
CA LEU A 43 -6.09 -2.26 -13.65
C LEU A 43 -7.35 -3.08 -13.95
N LEU A 44 -8.54 -2.62 -13.52
CA LEU A 44 -9.80 -3.28 -13.83
C LEU A 44 -10.04 -3.45 -15.35
N LYS A 45 -9.53 -2.53 -16.17
CA LYS A 45 -9.68 -2.59 -17.65
C LYS A 45 -8.90 -3.72 -18.30
N THR A 46 -8.01 -4.40 -17.57
CA THR A 46 -7.30 -5.58 -18.08
C THR A 46 -8.11 -6.86 -17.94
N LEU A 47 -9.17 -6.85 -17.11
CA LEU A 47 -10.07 -8.00 -16.95
C LEU A 47 -11.01 -8.14 -18.16
N PRO A 48 -11.62 -9.31 -18.37
CA PRO A 48 -12.65 -9.49 -19.39
C PRO A 48 -13.79 -8.45 -19.28
N ASP A 49 -14.28 -7.97 -20.43
CA ASP A 49 -15.36 -6.96 -20.51
C ASP A 49 -16.60 -7.33 -19.69
N SER A 50 -16.92 -8.63 -19.58
CA SER A 50 -18.04 -9.11 -18.78
C SER A 50 -17.88 -8.83 -17.29
N LEU A 51 -16.66 -8.92 -16.75
CA LEU A 51 -16.35 -8.62 -15.36
C LEU A 51 -16.29 -7.12 -15.11
N GLN A 52 -15.74 -6.36 -16.05
CA GLN A 52 -15.79 -4.88 -16.00
C GLN A 52 -17.25 -4.39 -15.94
N LYS A 53 -18.13 -4.95 -16.77
CA LYS A 53 -19.55 -4.62 -16.78
C LYS A 53 -20.23 -4.99 -15.46
N ALA A 54 -19.91 -6.15 -14.89
CA ALA A 54 -20.45 -6.57 -13.61
C ALA A 54 -20.09 -5.59 -12.48
N VAL A 55 -18.87 -5.05 -12.48
CA VAL A 55 -18.45 -4.00 -11.53
C VAL A 55 -19.27 -2.73 -11.72
N ALA A 56 -19.43 -2.26 -12.96
CA ALA A 56 -20.23 -1.07 -13.24
C ALA A 56 -21.72 -1.24 -12.84
N GLU A 57 -22.29 -2.43 -13.08
CA GLU A 57 -23.66 -2.76 -12.65
C GLU A 57 -23.78 -2.73 -11.11
N ALA A 58 -22.82 -3.34 -10.40
CA ALA A 58 -22.77 -3.31 -8.93
C ALA A 58 -22.62 -1.89 -8.38
N ASP A 59 -21.73 -1.07 -8.95
CA ASP A 59 -21.55 0.33 -8.54
C ASP A 59 -22.83 1.15 -8.70
N SER A 60 -23.57 0.95 -9.80
CA SER A 60 -24.82 1.68 -10.06
C SER A 60 -26.00 1.24 -9.20
N SER A 61 -26.02 -0.04 -8.80
CA SER A 61 -27.12 -0.66 -8.06
C SER A 61 -26.84 -0.80 -6.56
N SER A 62 -25.60 -0.56 -6.13
CA SER A 62 -25.08 -0.90 -4.79
C SER A 62 -25.21 -2.40 -4.42
N ASP A 63 -25.35 -3.28 -5.41
CA ASP A 63 -25.41 -4.74 -5.21
C ASP A 63 -24.01 -5.37 -5.28
N TYR A 64 -23.24 -5.15 -4.22
CA TYR A 64 -21.87 -5.66 -4.09
C TYR A 64 -21.80 -7.14 -3.65
N ILE A 65 -22.92 -7.79 -3.36
CA ILE A 65 -22.96 -9.23 -3.03
C ILE A 65 -23.28 -10.09 -4.26
N ASN A 66 -23.53 -9.48 -5.42
CA ASN A 66 -23.74 -10.16 -6.68
C ASN A 66 -22.55 -11.07 -7.03
N LEU A 67 -22.84 -12.32 -7.40
CA LEU A 67 -21.84 -13.32 -7.77
C LEU A 67 -20.89 -12.85 -8.89
N ARG A 68 -21.40 -12.11 -9.88
CA ARG A 68 -20.56 -11.60 -10.98
C ARG A 68 -19.59 -10.51 -10.53
N TYR A 69 -19.98 -9.70 -9.56
CA TYR A 69 -19.08 -8.72 -8.94
C TYR A 69 -18.02 -9.45 -8.11
N GLN A 70 -18.43 -10.47 -7.35
CA GLN A 70 -17.50 -11.30 -6.59
C GLN A 70 -16.50 -12.05 -7.50
N ASP A 71 -16.93 -12.58 -8.64
CA ASP A 71 -16.05 -13.17 -9.66
C ASP A 71 -14.99 -12.15 -10.16
N ALA A 72 -15.41 -10.90 -10.37
CA ALA A 72 -14.51 -9.82 -10.79
C ALA A 72 -13.48 -9.50 -9.69
N LEU A 73 -13.92 -9.42 -8.43
CA LEU A 73 -13.02 -9.21 -7.29
C LEU A 73 -12.03 -10.35 -7.12
N THR A 74 -12.47 -11.60 -7.24
CA THR A 74 -11.57 -12.76 -7.15
C THR A 74 -10.48 -12.68 -8.21
N MET A 75 -10.85 -12.48 -9.48
CA MET A 75 -9.86 -12.37 -10.56
C MET A 75 -8.94 -11.15 -10.39
N PHE A 76 -9.47 -10.02 -9.91
CA PHE A 76 -8.67 -8.83 -9.63
C PHE A 76 -7.64 -9.10 -8.53
N ASN A 77 -8.04 -9.76 -7.44
CA ASN A 77 -7.17 -10.10 -6.32
C ASN A 77 -6.10 -11.15 -6.70
N ASP A 78 -6.44 -12.12 -7.55
CA ASP A 78 -5.49 -13.13 -8.06
C ASP A 78 -4.37 -12.49 -8.90
N LEU A 79 -4.67 -11.37 -9.57
CA LEU A 79 -3.71 -10.67 -10.42
C LEU A 79 -2.90 -9.62 -9.65
N TYR A 80 -3.57 -8.88 -8.75
CA TYR A 80 -3.09 -7.62 -8.17
C TYR A 80 -3.03 -7.60 -6.63
N GLY A 81 -3.59 -8.60 -5.95
CA GLY A 81 -3.46 -8.78 -4.51
C GLY A 81 -2.20 -9.57 -4.14
N SER A 82 -2.13 -10.84 -4.58
CA SER A 82 -0.99 -11.72 -4.40
C SER A 82 -0.85 -12.64 -5.60
N ARG A 83 0.36 -12.78 -6.13
CA ARG A 83 0.67 -13.64 -7.29
C ARG A 83 1.18 -15.03 -6.88
N LYS A 84 1.33 -15.27 -5.57
CA LYS A 84 1.62 -16.58 -4.96
C LYS A 84 0.56 -16.92 -3.89
N PRO A 85 -0.72 -17.10 -4.29
CA PRO A 85 -1.83 -17.30 -3.36
C PRO A 85 -1.71 -18.58 -2.52
N ASP A 86 -0.92 -19.56 -2.97
CA ASP A 86 -0.64 -20.80 -2.24
C ASP A 86 0.19 -20.60 -0.96
N ARG A 87 0.87 -19.44 -0.83
CA ARG A 87 1.70 -19.09 0.33
C ARG A 87 1.02 -18.14 1.32
N VAL A 88 -0.19 -17.71 0.98
CA VAL A 88 -0.97 -16.75 1.74
C VAL A 88 -1.65 -17.50 2.89
N GLU A 89 -1.27 -17.19 4.13
CA GLU A 89 -1.94 -17.65 5.35
C GLU A 89 -3.31 -16.96 5.50
N THR A 90 -4.21 -17.26 4.56
CA THR A 90 -5.50 -16.58 4.38
C THR A 90 -6.36 -16.71 5.63
N ASP A 91 -6.33 -17.88 6.28
CA ASP A 91 -7.09 -18.15 7.50
C ASP A 91 -6.70 -17.20 8.63
N SER A 92 -5.40 -16.94 8.80
CA SER A 92 -4.89 -16.04 9.84
C SER A 92 -5.25 -14.58 9.56
N ILE A 93 -5.22 -14.14 8.29
CA ILE A 93 -5.68 -12.80 7.93
C ILE A 93 -7.19 -12.68 8.21
N MET A 94 -7.99 -13.61 7.70
CA MET A 94 -9.44 -13.54 7.81
C MET A 94 -9.93 -13.65 9.26
N ALA A 95 -9.22 -14.38 10.13
CA ALA A 95 -9.54 -14.46 11.55
C ALA A 95 -9.43 -13.11 12.29
N THR A 96 -8.61 -12.19 11.80
CA THR A 96 -8.41 -10.87 12.42
C THR A 96 -9.00 -9.72 11.61
N PHE A 97 -9.50 -10.00 10.40
CA PHE A 97 -10.02 -9.00 9.49
C PHE A 97 -11.38 -8.47 9.94
N ASN A 98 -11.45 -7.18 10.21
CA ASN A 98 -12.70 -6.52 10.58
C ASN A 98 -13.44 -6.01 9.34
N VAL A 99 -14.27 -6.88 8.76
CA VAL A 99 -15.08 -6.59 7.56
C VAL A 99 -15.95 -5.34 7.74
N VAL A 100 -16.55 -5.15 8.92
CA VAL A 100 -17.42 -3.99 9.19
C VAL A 100 -16.63 -2.68 9.14
N LEU A 101 -15.46 -2.66 9.77
CA LEU A 101 -14.60 -1.47 9.77
C LEU A 101 -14.02 -1.22 8.38
N ASN A 102 -13.59 -2.25 7.67
CA ASN A 102 -13.08 -2.13 6.31
C ASN A 102 -14.16 -1.56 5.37
N TYR A 103 -15.39 -2.08 5.43
CA TYR A 103 -16.49 -1.57 4.63
C TYR A 103 -16.86 -0.12 4.98
N TYR A 104 -16.84 0.23 6.26
CA TYR A 104 -17.11 1.60 6.71
C TYR A 104 -16.05 2.59 6.19
N MET A 105 -14.77 2.22 6.27
CA MET A 105 -13.66 3.11 5.95
C MET A 105 -13.35 3.16 4.45
N LEU A 106 -13.27 2.01 3.79
CA LEU A 106 -12.89 1.88 2.39
C LEU A 106 -14.12 1.69 1.50
N GLY A 107 -14.96 0.72 1.84
CA GLY A 107 -16.09 0.29 1.02
C GLY A 107 -16.01 -1.19 0.68
N PRO A 108 -16.74 -1.66 -0.35
CA PRO A 108 -16.80 -3.06 -0.73
C PRO A 108 -15.49 -3.62 -1.30
N SER A 109 -14.63 -2.80 -1.93
CA SER A 109 -13.34 -3.24 -2.49
C SER A 109 -12.45 -2.05 -2.92
N ASP A 110 -11.19 -2.35 -3.28
CA ASP A 110 -10.24 -1.38 -3.86
C ASP A 110 -10.69 -0.80 -5.21
N ILE A 111 -11.55 -1.51 -5.94
CA ILE A 111 -12.12 -1.03 -7.21
C ILE A 111 -13.46 -0.31 -7.04
N SER A 112 -13.98 -0.18 -5.82
CA SER A 112 -15.26 0.48 -5.53
C SER A 112 -15.17 1.17 -4.16
N ILE A 113 -14.47 2.32 -4.09
CA ILE A 113 -14.20 3.01 -2.82
C ILE A 113 -15.28 4.03 -2.53
N ILE A 114 -16.16 3.71 -1.58
CA ILE A 114 -17.33 4.55 -1.20
C ILE A 114 -17.37 4.89 0.30
N GLY A 115 -16.42 4.38 1.07
CA GLY A 115 -16.33 4.57 2.51
C GLY A 115 -15.84 5.96 2.91
N THR A 116 -15.60 6.15 4.21
CA THR A 116 -15.20 7.45 4.77
C THR A 116 -13.84 7.95 4.30
N LEU A 117 -12.97 7.07 3.79
CA LEU A 117 -11.64 7.42 3.30
C LEU A 117 -11.59 7.84 1.83
N LYS A 118 -12.71 7.81 1.10
CA LYS A 118 -12.74 8.08 -0.35
C LYS A 118 -12.07 9.39 -0.78
N ASP A 119 -12.09 10.41 0.10
CA ASP A 119 -11.51 11.74 -0.14
C ASP A 119 -10.15 11.94 0.58
N TYR A 120 -9.59 10.89 1.19
CA TYR A 120 -8.34 11.00 1.95
C TYR A 120 -7.15 11.31 1.04
N ASN A 121 -6.42 12.37 1.39
CA ASN A 121 -5.18 12.75 0.72
C ASN A 121 -4.18 13.37 1.71
N SER A 122 -3.07 12.66 1.97
CA SER A 122 -1.97 13.11 2.83
C SER A 122 -0.67 13.37 2.06
N THR A 123 -0.70 13.36 0.73
CA THR A 123 0.48 13.65 -0.11
C THR A 123 1.15 14.98 0.20
N PRO A 124 0.45 16.08 0.58
CA PRO A 124 1.13 17.33 0.94
C PRO A 124 2.06 17.21 2.16
N TYR A 125 1.88 16.18 3.00
CA TYR A 125 2.72 15.94 4.16
C TYR A 125 4.03 15.22 3.82
N LEU A 126 4.13 14.53 2.67
CA LEU A 126 5.32 13.76 2.29
C LEU A 126 6.60 14.62 2.29
N SER A 127 6.50 15.85 1.77
CA SER A 127 7.60 16.83 1.76
C SER A 127 8.08 17.29 3.14
N LYS A 128 7.36 16.94 4.21
CA LYS A 128 7.72 17.25 5.61
C LYS A 128 8.47 16.11 6.29
N ILE A 129 8.57 14.94 5.67
CA ILE A 129 9.34 13.82 6.21
C ILE A 129 10.83 14.17 6.22
N ARG A 130 11.48 13.93 7.37
CA ARG A 130 12.91 14.24 7.59
C ARG A 130 13.74 13.02 8.00
N VAL A 131 13.10 11.88 8.21
CA VAL A 131 13.75 10.63 8.61
C VAL A 131 14.04 9.75 7.39
N PRO A 132 15.04 8.85 7.44
CA PRO A 132 15.24 7.86 6.40
C PRO A 132 13.93 7.15 6.08
N THR A 133 13.61 7.05 4.79
CA THR A 133 12.32 6.53 4.33
C THR A 133 12.50 5.60 3.15
N LEU A 134 11.91 4.41 3.22
CA LEU A 134 11.86 3.45 2.13
C LEU A 134 10.44 3.30 1.62
N PHE A 135 10.27 3.40 0.31
CA PHE A 135 9.06 3.04 -0.41
C PHE A 135 9.25 1.72 -1.13
N THR A 136 8.34 0.78 -0.93
CA THR A 136 8.33 -0.48 -1.68
C THR A 136 6.97 -0.75 -2.31
N VAL A 137 6.97 -1.44 -3.44
CA VAL A 137 5.77 -1.74 -4.23
C VAL A 137 6.00 -2.98 -5.09
N GLY A 138 4.97 -3.79 -5.32
CA GLY A 138 5.03 -4.85 -6.33
C GLY A 138 4.89 -4.30 -7.75
N GLU A 139 5.50 -4.95 -8.74
CA GLU A 139 5.30 -4.63 -10.17
C GLU A 139 3.82 -4.60 -10.59
N PHE A 140 3.00 -5.46 -9.98
CA PHE A 140 1.57 -5.62 -10.22
C PHE A 140 0.72 -5.15 -9.02
N ASP A 141 1.23 -4.24 -8.20
CA ASP A 141 0.53 -3.75 -7.01
C ASP A 141 -0.65 -2.84 -7.39
N THR A 142 -1.77 -2.95 -6.66
CA THR A 142 -2.94 -2.05 -6.79
C THR A 142 -2.61 -0.59 -6.53
N SER A 143 -1.57 -0.33 -5.75
CA SER A 143 -1.04 1.01 -5.49
C SER A 143 -0.35 1.63 -6.70
N GLY A 144 0.08 0.82 -7.68
CA GLY A 144 0.74 1.26 -8.91
C GLY A 144 2.19 1.74 -8.70
N PRO A 145 3.20 1.08 -9.30
CA PRO A 145 4.60 1.49 -9.15
C PRO A 145 4.87 2.96 -9.50
N GLN A 146 4.24 3.47 -10.56
CA GLN A 146 4.42 4.86 -10.99
C GLN A 146 3.88 5.85 -9.96
N LEU A 147 2.72 5.56 -9.36
CA LEU A 147 2.14 6.40 -8.31
C LEU A 147 3.00 6.37 -7.05
N VAL A 148 3.43 5.19 -6.59
CA VAL A 148 4.33 5.07 -5.44
C VAL A 148 5.68 5.77 -5.68
N LYS A 149 6.23 5.69 -6.89
CA LYS A 149 7.44 6.43 -7.26
C LYS A 149 7.24 7.93 -7.12
N SER A 150 6.09 8.47 -7.56
CA SER A 150 5.77 9.89 -7.43
C SER A 150 5.65 10.35 -5.96
N PHE A 151 5.23 9.47 -5.05
CA PHE A 151 5.25 9.74 -3.61
C PHE A 151 6.67 9.76 -3.07
N SER A 152 7.51 8.81 -3.48
CA SER A 152 8.91 8.76 -3.08
C SER A 152 9.66 10.03 -3.49
N GLU A 153 9.45 10.53 -4.71
CA GLU A 153 10.10 11.75 -5.21
C GLU A 153 9.77 13.03 -4.39
N GLN A 154 8.71 13.01 -3.58
CA GLN A 154 8.35 14.11 -2.67
C GLN A 154 9.10 14.04 -1.33
N VAL A 155 9.72 12.92 -0.99
CA VAL A 155 10.49 12.72 0.25
C VAL A 155 11.97 12.84 -0.07
N ALA A 156 12.63 13.84 0.53
CA ALA A 156 14.05 14.07 0.28
C ALA A 156 14.90 12.87 0.75
N GLY A 157 15.64 12.27 -0.17
CA GLY A 157 16.57 11.18 0.13
C GLY A 157 15.88 9.84 0.44
N SER A 158 14.61 9.66 0.06
CA SER A 158 13.97 8.35 0.17
C SER A 158 14.56 7.33 -0.79
N GLU A 159 14.43 6.07 -0.40
CA GLU A 159 14.70 4.92 -1.26
C GLU A 159 13.40 4.41 -1.88
N TYR A 160 13.46 3.89 -3.10
CA TYR A 160 12.32 3.32 -3.82
C TYR A 160 12.69 1.96 -4.41
N TYR A 161 11.88 0.95 -4.14
CA TYR A 161 12.10 -0.42 -4.61
C TYR A 161 10.85 -1.04 -5.22
N VAL A 162 10.98 -1.62 -6.40
CA VAL A 162 9.92 -2.43 -7.03
C VAL A 162 10.29 -3.90 -6.93
N PHE A 163 9.40 -4.71 -6.38
CA PHE A 163 9.54 -6.17 -6.38
C PHE A 163 9.05 -6.75 -7.73
N PRO A 164 9.92 -7.32 -8.56
CA PRO A 164 9.51 -7.94 -9.83
C PRO A 164 8.53 -9.09 -9.59
N ASN A 165 7.60 -9.30 -10.53
CA ASN A 165 6.61 -10.39 -10.48
C ASN A 165 5.78 -10.47 -9.18
N SER A 166 5.70 -9.37 -8.43
CA SER A 166 4.98 -9.27 -7.17
C SER A 166 3.82 -8.29 -7.29
N ALA A 167 2.75 -8.53 -6.55
CA ALA A 167 1.58 -7.67 -6.44
C ALA A 167 1.56 -6.98 -5.06
N HIS A 168 0.37 -6.71 -4.51
CA HIS A 168 0.22 -5.91 -3.30
C HIS A 168 0.85 -6.54 -2.04
N ILE A 169 0.84 -7.86 -1.90
CA ILE A 169 1.41 -8.56 -0.75
C ILE A 169 2.81 -9.08 -1.05
N THR A 170 3.73 -8.13 -1.26
CA THR A 170 5.14 -8.40 -1.64
C THR A 170 5.89 -9.29 -0.63
N MET A 171 5.47 -9.28 0.64
CA MET A 171 6.04 -10.13 1.69
C MET A 171 5.82 -11.62 1.43
N TRP A 172 4.81 -11.98 0.64
CA TRP A 172 4.55 -13.36 0.21
C TRP A 172 5.03 -13.63 -1.20
N ASP A 173 4.81 -12.68 -2.11
CA ASP A 173 5.25 -12.84 -3.49
C ASP A 173 6.78 -12.90 -3.63
N ALA A 174 7.51 -12.18 -2.77
CA ALA A 174 8.97 -12.07 -2.82
C ALA A 174 9.61 -12.08 -1.43
N GLU A 175 9.20 -13.00 -0.55
CA GLU A 175 9.62 -13.07 0.87
C GLU A 175 11.11 -12.81 1.12
N GLU A 176 12.01 -13.60 0.53
CA GLU A 176 13.46 -13.47 0.76
C GLU A 176 14.00 -12.10 0.32
N GLU A 177 13.52 -11.62 -0.83
CA GLU A 177 13.92 -10.33 -1.39
C GLU A 177 13.35 -9.17 -0.57
N ASN A 178 12.11 -9.29 -0.11
CA ASN A 178 11.45 -8.33 0.76
C ASN A 178 12.21 -8.18 2.08
N VAL A 179 12.50 -9.31 2.73
CA VAL A 179 13.31 -9.34 3.96
C VAL A 179 14.69 -8.73 3.72
N ARG A 180 15.35 -9.03 2.60
CA ARG A 180 16.66 -8.46 2.24
C ARG A 180 16.59 -6.93 2.09
N VAL A 181 15.63 -6.42 1.31
CA VAL A 181 15.46 -4.99 1.05
C VAL A 181 15.17 -4.24 2.35
N VAL A 182 14.21 -4.71 3.14
CA VAL A 182 13.85 -4.12 4.43
C VAL A 182 15.02 -4.14 5.40
N ARG A 183 15.71 -5.28 5.53
CA ARG A 183 16.86 -5.40 6.44
C ARG A 183 17.99 -4.46 6.05
N ASN A 184 18.33 -4.38 4.76
CA ASN A 184 19.40 -3.50 4.29
C ASN A 184 19.10 -2.02 4.56
N PHE A 185 17.84 -1.61 4.34
CA PHE A 185 17.39 -0.26 4.67
C PHE A 185 17.51 0.03 6.18
N LEU A 186 17.02 -0.88 7.03
CA LEU A 186 17.09 -0.71 8.48
C LEU A 186 18.54 -0.57 8.97
N LEU A 187 19.45 -1.42 8.48
CA LEU A 187 20.88 -1.33 8.82
C LEU A 187 21.50 0.02 8.38
N SER A 188 21.12 0.52 7.20
CA SER A 188 21.57 1.82 6.68
C SER A 188 21.04 2.98 7.54
N ALA A 189 19.74 2.94 7.89
CA ALA A 189 19.11 3.94 8.73
C ALA A 189 19.74 4.01 10.13
N ASP A 190 19.99 2.86 10.76
CA ASP A 190 20.64 2.78 12.08
C ASP A 190 22.06 3.37 12.05
N ALA A 191 22.84 3.06 11.02
CA ALA A 191 24.19 3.61 10.85
C ALA A 191 24.18 5.13 10.67
N CYS A 192 23.21 5.66 9.91
CA CYS A 192 23.03 7.11 9.74
C CYS A 192 22.75 7.81 11.08
N ILE A 193 21.82 7.27 11.88
CA ILE A 193 21.44 7.83 13.18
C ILE A 193 22.63 7.82 14.17
N GLN A 194 23.42 6.75 14.18
CA GLN A 194 24.63 6.66 15.01
C GLN A 194 25.69 7.70 14.63
N SER A 195 25.86 7.97 13.34
CA SER A 195 26.81 8.99 12.86
C SER A 195 26.42 10.41 13.30
N VAL A 196 25.13 10.74 13.29
CA VAL A 196 24.62 12.06 13.72
C VAL A 196 24.78 12.24 15.24
N SER A 197 24.42 11.22 16.02
CA SER A 197 24.52 11.25 17.49
C SER A 197 25.97 11.32 17.99
N GLY A 198 26.91 10.61 17.35
CA GLY A 198 28.33 10.66 17.67
C GLY A 198 29.00 12.01 17.36
N SER A 199 28.48 12.75 16.36
CA SER A 199 28.99 14.09 16.02
C SER A 199 28.61 15.17 17.02
N ASN A 200 27.49 15.00 17.75
CA ASN A 200 27.00 15.93 18.75
C ASN A 200 27.62 15.73 20.14
N GLN A 201 28.31 14.62 20.41
CA GLN A 201 29.02 14.39 21.68
C GLN A 201 30.46 14.95 21.70
N ASN A 202 30.99 15.38 20.56
CA ASN A 202 32.35 15.93 20.42
C ASN A 202 32.38 17.47 20.25
N ARG A 203 31.34 18.18 20.73
CA ARG A 203 31.30 19.65 20.78
C ARG A 203 31.11 20.15 22.20
#